data_AF-A0AAE0ACB5-F1
#
_entry.id   AF-A0AAE0ACB5-F1
#
_cell.length_a   1.000
_cell.length_b   1.000
_cell.length_c   1.000
_cell.angle_alpha   90.00
_cell.angle_beta   90.00
_cell.angle_gamma   90.00
#
_symmetry.space_group_name_H-M   'P 1'
#
loop_
_entity.id
_entity.type
_entity.pdbx_description
1 polymer ?
#
loop_
_entity_poly.entity_id
_entity_poly.type
_entity_poly.pdbx_seq_one_letter_code
_entity_poly.pdbx_strand_id
1 'polypeptide(L)'
;MQNQLLLKTSIEYVKWLAMQRCAFRGNDESINSANCGNFIEMVMLQARVNKDIVEVVLHNTVQNAKYTSPKIQQELLKILADSVRDKISVEIRDAKFCIIVDEAVDESNKE
;
A
#
# COMPACT_ATOMS: atom_id res chain seq x y z
N MET A 1 -14.61 1.78 17.18
CA MET A 1 -14.84 2.76 16.09
C MET A 1 -13.53 3.27 15.49
N GLN A 2 -12.59 3.75 16.30
CA GLN A 2 -11.31 4.34 15.86
C GLN A 2 -10.41 3.42 15.01
N ASN A 3 -10.20 2.15 15.40
CA ASN A 3 -9.38 1.21 14.61
C ASN A 3 -9.97 0.86 13.23
N GLN A 4 -11.30 0.92 13.08
CA GLN A 4 -11.98 0.65 11.82
C GLN A 4 -11.77 1.80 10.82
N LEU A 5 -11.78 3.05 11.31
CA LEU A 5 -11.50 4.23 10.50
C LEU A 5 -10.06 4.19 9.96
N LEU A 6 -9.10 3.86 10.82
CA LEU A 6 -7.70 3.74 10.40
C LEU A 6 -7.50 2.63 9.37
N LEU A 7 -8.10 1.45 9.58
CA LEU A 7 -8.01 0.35 8.62
C LEU A 7 -8.60 0.71 7.25
N LYS A 8 -9.79 1.34 7.22
CA LYS A 8 -10.40 1.81 5.96
C LYS A 8 -9.49 2.82 5.24
N THR A 9 -8.97 3.78 5.99
CA THR A 9 -8.03 4.80 5.48
C THR A 9 -6.77 4.15 4.89
N SER A 10 -6.16 3.18 5.60
CA SER A 10 -5.01 2.44 5.10
C SER A 10 -5.31 1.67 3.81
N ILE A 11 -6.46 1.01 3.71
CA ILE A 11 -6.88 0.29 2.50
C ILE A 11 -7.01 1.26 1.31
N GLU A 12 -7.63 2.42 1.53
CA GLU A 12 -7.79 3.44 0.49
C GLU A 12 -6.44 3.96 -0.01
N TYR A 13 -5.48 4.22 0.88
CA TYR A 13 -4.15 4.68 0.49
C TYR A 13 -3.33 3.60 -0.21
N VAL A 14 -3.38 2.35 0.27
CA VAL A 14 -2.71 1.25 -0.44
C VAL A 14 -3.27 1.09 -1.85
N LYS A 15 -4.59 1.18 -2.01
CA LYS A 15 -5.23 1.16 -3.33
C LYS A 15 -4.82 2.34 -4.20
N TRP A 16 -4.83 3.56 -3.66
CA TRP A 16 -4.46 4.77 -4.40
C TRP A 16 -3.01 4.69 -4.91
N LEU A 17 -2.06 4.36 -4.03
CA LEU A 17 -0.64 4.23 -4.37
C LEU A 17 -0.41 3.14 -5.43
N ALA A 18 -1.08 1.99 -5.31
CA ALA A 18 -1.01 0.91 -6.28
C ALA A 18 -1.51 1.37 -7.67
N MET A 19 -2.65 2.07 -7.72
CA MET A 19 -3.24 2.54 -8.97
C MET A 19 -2.38 3.62 -9.66
N GLN A 20 -1.72 4.48 -8.88
CA GLN A 20 -0.84 5.52 -9.42
C GLN A 20 0.58 5.03 -9.72
N ARG A 21 0.90 3.76 -9.40
CA ARG A 21 2.25 3.19 -9.48
C ARG A 21 3.28 3.98 -8.64
N CYS A 22 2.83 4.57 -7.55
CA CYS A 22 3.70 5.29 -6.63
C CYS A 22 4.38 4.34 -5.65
N ALA A 23 5.63 4.64 -5.29
CA ALA A 23 6.31 3.93 -4.22
C ALA A 23 5.54 4.11 -2.91
N PHE A 24 5.40 3.04 -2.13
CA PHE A 24 4.69 3.09 -0.85
C PHE A 24 5.59 3.63 0.25
N ARG A 25 6.86 3.21 0.19
CA ARG A 25 7.88 3.43 1.21
C ARG A 25 8.91 4.46 0.77
N GLY A 26 9.49 5.11 1.75
CA GLY A 26 10.68 5.96 1.59
C GLY A 26 11.96 5.17 1.87
N ASN A 27 13.09 5.82 1.64
CA ASN A 27 14.40 5.29 2.04
C ASN A 27 14.57 5.31 3.56
N ASP A 28 14.02 6.33 4.21
CA ASP A 28 13.98 6.48 5.66
C ASP A 28 12.54 6.80 6.09
N GLU A 29 11.91 5.87 6.80
CA GLU A 29 10.54 6.00 7.34
C GLU A 29 10.54 6.54 8.78
N SER A 30 11.69 7.01 9.29
CA SER A 30 11.77 7.64 10.61
C SER A 30 10.95 8.93 10.65
N ILE A 31 10.36 9.25 11.81
CA ILE A 31 9.51 10.45 11.99
C ILE A 31 10.24 11.75 11.66
N ASN A 32 11.57 11.75 11.78
CA ASN A 32 12.42 12.92 11.52
C ASN A 32 12.93 12.97 10.07
N SER A 33 12.58 11.99 9.25
CA SER A 33 12.95 11.96 7.84
C SER A 33 12.27 13.12 7.10
N ALA A 34 12.99 13.71 6.15
CA ALA A 34 12.42 14.70 5.24
C ALA A 34 11.38 14.08 4.28
N ASN A 35 11.43 12.77 4.08
CA ASN A 35 10.46 12.02 3.29
C ASN A 35 10.29 10.63 3.90
N CYS A 36 9.24 10.47 4.71
CA CYS A 36 8.95 9.22 5.40
C CYS A 36 8.35 8.13 4.48
N GLY A 37 8.22 8.41 3.18
CA GLY A 37 7.49 7.56 2.24
C GLY A 37 6.03 7.96 2.09
N ASN A 38 5.50 7.77 0.88
CA ASN A 38 4.19 8.29 0.50
C ASN A 38 3.05 7.79 1.40
N PHE A 39 3.11 6.54 1.86
CA PHE A 39 2.06 6.00 2.74
C PHE A 39 2.00 6.73 4.09
N ILE A 40 3.16 6.93 4.73
CA ILE A 40 3.23 7.60 6.04
C ILE A 40 2.86 9.08 5.90
N GLU A 41 3.36 9.75 4.86
CA GLU A 41 3.02 11.15 4.57
C GLU A 41 1.52 11.36 4.32
N MET A 42 0.85 10.44 3.60
CA MET A 42 -0.60 10.49 3.41
C MET A 42 -1.37 10.31 4.72
N VAL A 43 -0.94 9.40 5.60
CA VAL A 43 -1.53 9.21 6.93
C VAL A 43 -1.33 10.47 7.79
N MET A 44 -0.15 11.08 7.75
CA MET A 44 0.15 12.33 8.46
C MET A 44 -0.69 13.50 7.93
N LEU A 45 -0.84 13.61 6.60
CA LEU A 45 -1.70 14.61 5.97
C LEU A 45 -3.15 14.45 6.43
N GLN A 46 -3.65 13.22 6.46
CA GLN A 46 -5.01 12.93 6.89
C GLN A 46 -5.24 13.26 8.36
N ALA A 47 -4.25 12.99 9.21
CA ALA A 47 -4.29 13.43 10.59
C ALA A 47 -4.40 14.97 10.64
N ARG A 48 -3.62 15.73 9.89
CA ARG A 48 -3.73 17.21 9.89
C ARG A 48 -5.12 17.72 9.49
N VAL A 49 -5.82 17.02 8.61
CA VAL A 49 -7.14 17.41 8.10
C VAL A 49 -8.29 16.93 9.01
N ASN A 50 -8.15 15.75 9.63
CA ASN A 50 -9.21 15.14 10.42
C ASN A 50 -8.76 14.87 11.87
N LYS A 51 -9.30 15.66 12.81
CA LYS A 51 -9.02 15.56 14.25
C LYS A 51 -9.33 14.17 14.84
N ASP A 52 -10.28 13.43 14.29
CA ASP A 52 -10.61 12.09 14.75
C ASP A 52 -9.51 11.07 14.38
N ILE A 53 -8.78 11.33 13.29
CA ILE A 53 -7.64 10.51 12.87
C ILE A 53 -6.38 10.92 13.63
N VAL A 54 -6.26 12.20 14.01
CA VAL A 54 -5.18 12.70 14.90
C VAL A 54 -5.13 11.92 16.20
N GLU A 55 -6.25 11.78 16.90
CA GLU A 55 -6.29 11.05 18.17
C GLU A 55 -5.87 9.59 17.99
N VAL A 56 -6.29 8.95 16.91
CA VAL A 56 -5.99 7.52 16.66
C VAL A 56 -4.55 7.30 16.26
N VAL A 57 -3.97 8.20 15.45
CA VAL A 57 -2.55 8.15 15.09
C VAL A 57 -1.72 8.44 16.34
N LEU A 58 -1.97 9.55 17.06
CA LEU A 58 -1.23 9.91 18.28
C LEU A 58 -1.33 8.85 19.39
N HIS A 59 -2.52 8.33 19.68
CA HIS A 59 -2.71 7.32 20.72
C HIS A 59 -2.02 5.98 20.38
N ASN A 60 -1.83 5.68 19.09
CA ASN A 60 -1.09 4.48 18.66
C ASN A 60 0.42 4.73 18.44
N THR A 61 0.87 5.99 18.36
CA THR A 61 2.25 6.35 17.96
C THR A 61 3.35 6.08 18.99
N VAL A 62 3.06 5.94 20.29
CA VAL A 62 4.17 5.88 21.26
C VAL A 62 4.74 4.46 21.44
N GLN A 63 3.96 3.39 21.23
CA GLN A 63 4.49 2.01 21.41
C GLN A 63 3.90 0.91 20.49
N ASN A 64 2.84 1.15 19.70
CA ASN A 64 2.11 0.08 19.00
C ASN A 64 1.53 0.49 17.62
N ALA A 65 2.26 1.27 16.82
CA ALA A 65 1.85 1.70 15.48
C ALA A 65 1.83 0.53 14.47
N LYS A 66 0.91 -0.43 14.65
CA LYS A 66 0.82 -1.64 13.84
C LYS A 66 0.42 -1.31 12.40
N TYR A 67 -0.51 -0.38 12.20
CA TYR A 67 -1.10 -0.11 10.87
C TYR A 67 -0.23 0.70 9.92
N THR A 68 0.72 1.49 10.43
CA THR A 68 1.76 2.12 9.61
C THR A 68 2.96 1.21 9.41
N SER A 69 3.01 0.07 10.10
CA SER A 69 4.17 -0.81 9.99
C SER A 69 4.32 -1.37 8.57
N PRO A 70 5.57 -1.50 8.10
CA PRO A 70 5.95 -2.27 6.93
C PRO A 70 5.15 -3.54 6.68
N LYS A 71 4.96 -4.34 7.73
CA LYS A 71 4.32 -5.65 7.66
C LYS A 71 2.83 -5.55 7.33
N ILE A 72 2.10 -4.66 8.00
CA ILE A 72 0.67 -4.49 7.73
C ILE A 72 0.42 -3.89 6.35
N GLN A 73 1.24 -2.92 5.93
CA GLN A 73 1.15 -2.38 4.57
C GLN A 73 1.29 -3.50 3.51
N GLN A 74 2.24 -4.41 3.72
CA GLN A 74 2.48 -5.54 2.82
C GLN A 74 1.34 -6.57 2.85
N GLU A 75 0.77 -6.85 4.03
CA GLU A 75 -0.40 -7.73 4.17
C GLU A 75 -1.62 -7.16 3.44
N LEU A 76 -1.90 -5.87 3.59
CA LEU A 76 -2.99 -5.19 2.87
C LEU A 76 -2.76 -5.21 1.36
N LEU A 77 -1.54 -4.94 0.91
CA LEU A 77 -1.19 -5.00 -0.51
C LEU A 77 -1.38 -6.41 -1.07
N LYS A 78 -1.00 -7.45 -0.31
CA LYS A 78 -1.19 -8.85 -0.70
C LYS A 78 -2.68 -9.19 -0.83
N ILE A 79 -3.50 -8.81 0.15
CA ILE A 79 -4.95 -9.04 0.11
C ILE A 79 -5.58 -8.37 -1.11
N LEU A 80 -5.17 -7.13 -1.42
CA LEU A 80 -5.65 -6.42 -2.62
C LEU A 80 -5.20 -7.11 -3.90
N ALA A 81 -3.94 -7.54 -3.99
CA ALA A 81 -3.42 -8.25 -5.14
C ALA A 81 -4.13 -9.59 -5.35
N ASP A 82 -4.38 -10.34 -4.28
CA ASP A 82 -5.09 -11.61 -4.32
C ASP A 82 -6.55 -11.39 -4.77
N SER A 83 -7.24 -10.38 -4.24
CA SER A 83 -8.60 -10.02 -4.67
C SER A 83 -8.69 -9.65 -6.14
N VAL A 84 -7.72 -8.88 -6.66
CA VAL A 84 -7.64 -8.54 -8.09
C VAL A 84 -7.38 -9.79 -8.93
N ARG A 85 -6.43 -10.65 -8.50
CA ARG A 85 -6.12 -11.90 -9.20
C ARG A 85 -7.31 -12.84 -9.25
N ASP A 86 -8.03 -12.99 -8.14
CA ASP A 86 -9.23 -13.83 -8.06
C ASP A 86 -10.31 -13.31 -9.00
N LYS A 87 -10.49 -11.99 -9.07
CA LYS A 87 -11.48 -11.37 -9.96
C LYS A 87 -11.15 -11.63 -11.43
N ILE A 88 -9.90 -11.41 -11.83
CA ILE A 88 -9.40 -11.73 -13.17
C ILE A 88 -9.56 -13.22 -13.46
N SER A 89 -9.18 -14.08 -12.50
CA SER A 89 -9.26 -15.55 -12.66
C SER A 89 -10.68 -16.03 -12.89
N VAL A 90 -11.67 -15.44 -12.22
CA VAL A 90 -13.09 -15.73 -12.45
C VAL A 90 -13.53 -15.29 -13.83
N GLU A 91 -13.08 -14.12 -14.30
CA GLU A 91 -13.45 -13.58 -15.62
C GLU A 91 -12.89 -14.41 -16.78
N ILE A 92 -11.69 -14.97 -16.64
CA ILE A 92 -11.02 -15.73 -17.71
C ILE A 92 -11.20 -17.25 -17.62
N ARG A 93 -11.77 -17.78 -16.52
CA ARG A 93 -11.82 -19.22 -16.23
C ARG A 93 -12.36 -20.06 -17.39
N ASP A 94 -13.44 -19.59 -18.00
CA ASP A 94 -14.13 -20.29 -19.09
C ASP A 94 -13.86 -19.65 -20.47
N ALA A 95 -12.95 -18.67 -20.53
CA ALA A 95 -12.59 -17.99 -21.76
C ALA A 95 -11.55 -18.78 -22.56
N LYS A 96 -11.62 -18.70 -23.90
CA LYS A 96 -10.51 -19.14 -24.76
C LYS A 96 -9.44 -18.05 -24.75
N PHE A 97 -8.21 -18.40 -24.39
CA PHE A 97 -7.08 -17.49 -24.39
C PHE A 97 -5.90 -18.05 -25.20
N CYS A 98 -5.05 -17.17 -25.71
CA CYS A 98 -3.74 -17.51 -26.25
C CYS A 98 -2.65 -16.90 -25.36
N ILE A 99 -1.51 -17.56 -25.27
CA ILE A 99 -0.33 -17.07 -24.54
C ILE A 99 0.61 -16.46 -25.58
N ILE A 100 0.94 -15.18 -25.42
CA ILE A 100 1.97 -14.50 -26.22
C ILE A 100 3.20 -14.41 -25.33
N VAL A 101 4.32 -14.93 -25.83
CA VAL A 101 5.62 -14.86 -25.14
C VAL A 101 6.45 -13.82 -25.88
N ASP A 102 6.85 -12.77 -25.17
CA ASP A 102 7.76 -11.74 -25.66
C ASP A 102 9.08 -11.85 -24.90
N GLU A 103 10.18 -12.00 -25.63
CA GLU A 103 11.53 -12.11 -25.08
C GLU A 103 12.25 -10.78 -25.31
N ALA A 104 12.51 -10.06 -24.22
CA ALA A 104 13.31 -8.84 -24.23
C ALA A 104 14.69 -9.13 -23.63
N VAL A 105 15.74 -8.89 -24.40
CA VAL A 105 17.14 -8.96 -23.93
C VAL A 105 17.50 -7.64 -23.28
N ASP A 106 17.95 -7.67 -22.02
CA ASP A 106 18.46 -6.49 -21.34
C ASP A 106 19.84 -6.09 -21.90
N GLU A 107 20.04 -4.81 -22.20
CA GLU A 107 21.29 -4.29 -22.78
C GLU A 107 22.48 -4.35 -21.81
N SER A 108 22.24 -4.66 -20.54
CA SER A 108 23.28 -4.64 -19.51
C SER A 108 24.36 -5.72 -19.68
N ASN A 109 24.17 -6.73 -20.55
CA ASN A 109 25.15 -7.78 -20.90
C ASN A 109 25.91 -8.36 -19.69
N LYS A 110 25.25 -8.40 -18.53
CA LYS A 110 25.81 -8.95 -17.30
C LYS A 110 25.09 -10.25 -16.99
N GLU A 111 25.78 -11.35 -17.27
CA GLU A 111 25.57 -12.64 -16.62
C GLU A 111 25.98 -12.59 -15.13
#